data_AF-A0A8J2KUU6-F1
#
_entry.id   AF-A0A8J2KUU6-F1
#
_cell.length_a   1.000
_cell.length_b   1.000
_cell.length_c   1.000
_cell.angle_alpha   90.00
_cell.angle_beta   90.00
_cell.angle_gamma   90.00
#
_symmetry.space_group_name_H-M   'P 1'
#
loop_
_entity.id
_entity.type
_entity.pdbx_description
1 polymer ?
#
loop_
_entity_poly.entity_id
_entity_poly.type
_entity_poly.pdbx_seq_one_letter_code
_entity_poly.pdbx_strand_id
1 'polypeptide(L)'
;MIRASKSKMHHPTKILTSGGVFSTPKVNYSKDTQDLVNLMMKESHLSNLQKTGFNSILRSGESLPSNSHEMMKQRFQMKRKAMGKALGLNDSSSSLPSSSRRNRRTVKLKFPPNSGRRTLEQIRASGAYDPTPQRPYVPANNKKEKEIARLQYHMTYGSSQPPEGSLLSKSKAKEKNLEEEKSARLAELVDEIGDRIEFLSSMNQIGRDKVYRSMIEFQIREKLTELEKNHPKEISQVVDHFGLQKFMTKIELP
;
A
#
# COMPACT_ATOMS: atom_id res chain seq x y z
N MET A 1 59.13 -29.26 54.24
CA MET A 1 58.01 -28.40 53.80
C MET A 1 57.30 -29.08 52.65
N ILE A 2 56.02 -29.42 52.83
CA ILE A 2 55.17 -30.18 51.88
C ILE A 2 54.47 -29.19 50.94
N ARG A 3 54.62 -29.32 49.62
CA ARG A 3 53.78 -28.61 48.63
C ARG A 3 52.72 -29.58 48.12
N ALA A 4 51.47 -29.32 48.50
CA ALA A 4 50.31 -30.10 48.07
C ALA A 4 50.04 -29.94 46.57
N SER A 5 49.99 -31.07 45.86
CA SER A 5 49.51 -31.16 44.48
C SER A 5 47.98 -31.10 44.47
N LYS A 6 47.40 -30.04 43.90
CA LYS A 6 45.95 -29.95 43.65
C LYS A 6 45.61 -30.66 42.35
N SER A 7 45.02 -31.84 42.45
CA SER A 7 44.35 -32.52 41.34
C SER A 7 43.16 -31.69 40.85
N LYS A 8 43.20 -31.24 39.58
CA LYS A 8 42.06 -30.62 38.90
C LYS A 8 41.17 -31.73 38.33
N MET A 9 40.08 -32.03 39.01
CA MET A 9 39.01 -32.86 38.48
C MET A 9 38.36 -32.15 37.28
N HIS A 10 38.47 -32.75 36.09
CA HIS A 10 37.73 -32.32 34.91
C HIS A 10 36.37 -33.02 34.91
N HIS A 11 35.30 -32.28 35.16
CA HIS A 11 33.95 -32.79 34.92
C HIS A 11 33.62 -32.56 33.44
N PRO A 12 33.24 -33.60 32.67
CA PRO A 12 32.79 -33.41 31.30
C PRO A 12 31.36 -32.88 31.31
N THR A 13 31.17 -31.59 31.60
CA THR A 13 29.90 -30.93 31.30
C THR A 13 29.85 -30.69 29.79
N LYS A 14 29.03 -31.49 29.09
CA LYS A 14 28.64 -31.18 27.72
C LYS A 14 27.95 -29.81 27.75
N ILE A 15 28.62 -28.77 27.28
CA ILE A 15 28.00 -27.47 27.06
C ILE A 15 26.96 -27.68 25.96
N LEU A 16 25.69 -27.83 26.35
CA LEU A 16 24.57 -27.87 25.42
C LEU A 16 24.53 -26.52 24.72
N THR A 17 24.89 -26.49 23.44
CA THR A 17 24.80 -25.31 22.58
C THR A 17 23.35 -25.02 22.18
N SER A 18 22.43 -25.00 23.16
CA SER A 18 21.00 -24.77 22.93
C SER A 18 20.50 -23.63 23.81
N GLY A 19 20.52 -22.41 23.26
CA GLY A 19 19.60 -21.31 23.58
C GLY A 19 19.65 -20.74 25.01
N GLY A 20 19.92 -19.43 25.14
CA GLY A 20 19.69 -18.72 26.40
C GLY A 20 18.21 -18.70 26.81
N VAL A 21 17.94 -18.30 28.06
CA VAL A 21 16.61 -18.29 28.72
C VAL A 21 15.51 -17.52 27.94
N PHE A 22 15.90 -16.70 26.96
CA PHE A 22 14.99 -15.91 26.11
C PHE A 22 14.91 -16.40 24.65
N SER A 23 15.50 -17.56 24.33
CA SER A 23 15.41 -18.16 23.00
C SER A 23 14.13 -18.98 22.87
N THR A 24 13.24 -18.61 21.98
CA THR A 24 12.10 -19.48 21.63
C THR A 24 12.61 -20.72 20.88
N PRO A 25 12.06 -21.92 21.17
CA PRO A 25 12.40 -23.12 20.41
C PRO A 25 11.93 -22.95 18.97
N LYS A 26 12.79 -23.32 18.00
CA LYS A 26 12.40 -23.34 16.59
C LYS A 26 11.58 -24.60 16.30
N VAL A 27 10.43 -24.42 15.68
CA VAL A 27 9.49 -25.46 15.25
C VAL A 27 9.83 -25.86 13.82
N ASN A 28 9.96 -27.17 13.58
CA ASN A 28 10.06 -27.71 12.22
C ASN A 28 8.66 -28.02 11.69
N TYR A 29 8.17 -27.19 10.77
CA TYR A 29 6.85 -27.38 10.17
C TYR A 29 6.86 -28.54 9.17
N SER A 30 5.95 -29.51 9.34
CA SER A 30 5.72 -30.58 8.36
C SER A 30 5.26 -29.98 7.03
N LYS A 31 5.52 -30.69 5.92
CA LYS A 31 5.12 -30.25 4.57
C LYS A 31 3.60 -30.04 4.49
N ASP A 32 2.83 -30.95 5.05
CA ASP A 32 1.37 -30.86 5.11
C ASP A 32 0.91 -29.58 5.84
N THR A 33 1.60 -29.20 6.93
CA THR A 33 1.31 -27.95 7.66
C THR A 33 1.65 -26.72 6.84
N GLN A 34 2.77 -26.73 6.11
CA GLN A 34 3.14 -25.63 5.23
C GLN A 34 2.11 -25.46 4.11
N ASP A 35 1.65 -26.56 3.51
CA ASP A 35 0.65 -26.55 2.45
C ASP A 35 -0.71 -26.05 2.94
N LEU A 36 -1.15 -26.48 4.12
CA LEU A 36 -2.37 -25.97 4.76
C LEU A 36 -2.30 -24.47 5.04
N VAL A 37 -1.20 -23.99 5.62
CA VAL A 37 -1.02 -22.55 5.88
C VAL A 37 -1.02 -21.76 4.57
N ASN A 38 -0.39 -22.28 3.52
CA ASN A 38 -0.40 -21.68 2.19
C ASN A 38 -1.80 -21.61 1.58
N LEU A 39 -2.62 -22.66 1.77
CA LEU A 39 -4.02 -22.68 1.33
C LEU A 39 -4.85 -21.63 2.08
N MET A 40 -4.74 -21.59 3.41
CA MET A 40 -5.40 -20.57 4.23
C MET A 40 -5.00 -19.14 3.84
N MET A 41 -3.74 -18.90 3.50
CA MET A 41 -3.28 -17.59 3.03
C MET A 41 -3.89 -17.19 1.68
N LYS A 42 -4.19 -18.16 0.80
CA LYS A 42 -4.84 -17.92 -0.50
C LYS A 42 -6.31 -17.61 -0.31
N GLU A 43 -7.01 -18.41 0.50
CA GLU A 43 -8.45 -18.30 0.74
C GLU A 43 -8.81 -17.08 1.60
N SER A 44 -7.97 -16.72 2.59
CA SER A 44 -8.24 -15.60 3.50
C SER A 44 -7.96 -14.21 2.90
N HIS A 45 -7.60 -14.10 1.61
CA HIS A 45 -7.28 -12.83 0.94
C HIS A 45 -6.30 -11.91 1.71
N LEU A 46 -5.26 -12.49 2.34
CA LEU A 46 -4.28 -11.71 3.12
C LEU A 46 -3.50 -10.71 2.25
N SER A 47 -3.11 -9.58 2.85
CA SER A 47 -2.19 -8.61 2.24
C SER A 47 -0.85 -9.27 1.93
N ASN A 48 -0.19 -8.83 0.85
CA ASN A 48 1.16 -9.29 0.49
C ASN A 48 2.15 -9.14 1.67
N LEU A 49 2.00 -8.08 2.48
CA LEU A 49 2.83 -7.90 3.66
C LEU A 49 2.64 -9.03 4.68
N GLN A 50 1.41 -9.46 4.92
CA GLN A 50 1.08 -10.57 5.82
C GLN A 50 1.56 -11.90 5.25
N LYS A 51 1.35 -12.15 3.95
CA LYS A 51 1.86 -13.34 3.25
C LYS A 51 3.39 -13.45 3.38
N THR A 52 4.12 -12.34 3.21
CA THR A 52 5.58 -12.35 3.42
C THR A 52 5.97 -12.55 4.89
N GLY A 53 5.10 -12.19 5.84
CA GLY A 53 5.25 -12.46 7.27
C GLY A 53 5.21 -13.96 7.57
N PHE A 54 4.10 -14.61 7.21
CA PHE A 54 3.92 -16.04 7.40
C PHE A 54 5.00 -16.86 6.67
N ASN A 55 5.33 -16.52 5.42
CA ASN A 55 6.40 -17.20 4.69
C ASN A 55 7.77 -17.07 5.37
N SER A 56 8.06 -15.93 6.03
CA SER A 56 9.30 -15.79 6.79
C SER A 56 9.34 -16.69 8.02
N ILE A 57 8.20 -16.87 8.69
CA ILE A 57 8.04 -17.71 9.88
C ILE A 57 8.16 -19.19 9.52
N LEU A 58 7.52 -19.62 8.43
CA LEU A 58 7.63 -20.99 7.92
C LEU A 58 9.07 -21.36 7.54
N ARG A 59 9.86 -20.39 7.05
CA ARG A 59 11.29 -20.58 6.70
C ARG A 59 12.22 -20.53 7.91
N SER A 60 11.96 -19.65 8.87
CA SER A 60 12.81 -19.47 10.06
C SER A 60 12.56 -20.53 11.14
N GLY A 61 11.41 -21.20 11.08
CA GLY A 61 10.95 -22.13 12.10
C GLY A 61 10.51 -21.42 13.38
N GLU A 62 10.14 -20.14 13.33
CA GLU A 62 9.54 -19.45 14.49
C GLU A 62 8.10 -19.93 14.69
N SER A 63 7.56 -19.86 15.91
CA SER A 63 6.17 -20.21 16.18
C SER A 63 5.20 -19.30 15.43
N LEU A 64 4.07 -19.84 14.96
CA LEU A 64 3.00 -19.05 14.33
C LEU A 64 2.49 -17.95 15.29
N PRO A 65 2.19 -16.75 14.78
CA PRO A 65 1.75 -15.63 15.60
C PRO A 65 0.32 -15.84 16.09
N SER A 66 0.05 -15.45 17.34
CA SER A 66 -1.29 -15.57 17.93
C SER A 66 -2.32 -14.67 17.24
N ASN A 67 -1.88 -13.51 16.75
CA ASN A 67 -2.69 -12.58 15.98
C ASN A 67 -1.85 -11.80 14.94
N SER A 68 -2.53 -11.23 13.95
CA SER A 68 -1.92 -10.44 12.87
C SER A 68 -1.14 -9.21 13.39
N HIS A 69 -1.61 -8.58 14.47
CA HIS A 69 -1.02 -7.36 15.02
C HIS A 69 0.33 -7.61 15.69
N GLU A 70 0.47 -8.72 16.43
CA GLU A 70 1.71 -9.15 17.07
C GLU A 70 2.79 -9.46 16.04
N MET A 71 2.43 -10.17 14.97
CA MET A 71 3.35 -10.45 13.85
C MET A 71 3.90 -9.15 13.25
N MET A 72 3.02 -8.19 12.98
CA MET A 72 3.41 -6.87 12.45
C MET A 72 4.32 -6.13 13.44
N LYS A 73 3.94 -6.09 14.72
CA LYS A 73 4.72 -5.45 15.80
C LYS A 73 6.12 -6.06 15.91
N GLN A 74 6.28 -7.38 15.82
CA GLN A 74 7.57 -8.05 15.84
C GLN A 74 8.42 -7.69 14.60
N ARG A 75 7.83 -7.71 13.40
CA ARG A 75 8.52 -7.30 12.16
C ARG A 75 9.00 -5.85 12.23
N PHE A 76 8.18 -4.92 12.69
CA PHE A 76 8.58 -3.51 12.82
C PHE A 76 9.70 -3.33 13.83
N GLN A 77 9.66 -4.04 14.96
CA GLN A 77 10.76 -4.03 15.94
C GLN A 77 12.05 -4.58 15.34
N MET A 78 12.00 -5.72 14.64
CA MET A 78 13.18 -6.30 13.97
C MET A 78 13.74 -5.38 12.88
N LYS A 79 12.87 -4.76 12.08
CA LYS A 79 13.27 -3.78 11.04
C LYS A 79 13.93 -2.55 11.67
N ARG A 80 13.39 -2.03 12.78
CA ARG A 80 13.99 -0.93 13.54
C ARG A 80 15.35 -1.31 14.11
N LYS A 81 15.49 -2.51 14.69
CA LYS A 81 16.78 -3.03 15.20
C LYS A 81 17.81 -3.19 14.09
N ALA A 82 17.41 -3.76 12.95
CA ALA A 82 18.30 -3.91 11.79
C ALA A 82 18.73 -2.55 11.23
N MET A 83 17.82 -1.57 11.16
CA MET A 83 18.13 -0.21 10.74
C MET A 83 19.03 0.51 11.75
N GLY A 84 18.77 0.36 13.06
CA GLY A 84 19.63 0.88 14.12
C GLY A 84 21.06 0.33 14.02
N LYS A 85 21.18 -0.99 13.80
CA LYS A 85 22.47 -1.65 13.55
C LYS A 85 23.17 -1.11 12.30
N ALA A 86 22.44 -0.92 11.19
CA ALA A 86 22.99 -0.35 9.96
C ALA A 86 23.42 1.12 10.13
N LEU A 87 22.76 1.87 11.01
CA LEU A 87 23.10 3.25 11.37
C LEU A 87 24.17 3.36 12.47
N GLY A 88 24.71 2.24 12.95
CA GLY A 88 25.73 2.20 14.00
C GLY A 88 25.21 2.62 15.38
N LEU A 89 23.89 2.54 15.61
CA LEU A 89 23.28 2.74 16.92
C LEU A 89 23.36 1.41 17.67
N ASN A 90 24.41 1.23 18.47
CA ASN A 90 24.59 0.04 19.28
C ASN A 90 23.58 0.04 20.43
N ASP A 91 22.61 -0.88 20.36
CA ASP A 91 21.76 -1.26 21.49
C ASP A 91 22.61 -2.00 22.53
N SER A 92 22.91 -1.33 23.64
CA SER A 92 23.23 -2.00 24.90
C SER A 92 22.11 -1.66 25.87
N SER A 93 21.28 -2.66 26.16
CA SER A 93 20.43 -2.85 27.35
C SER A 93 19.69 -1.62 27.92
N SER A 94 18.36 -1.67 27.82
CA SER A 94 17.42 -1.38 28.92
C SER A 94 17.95 -0.55 30.11
N SER A 95 18.23 0.72 29.89
CA SER A 95 18.15 1.82 30.86
C SER A 95 18.60 3.05 30.10
N LEU A 96 17.82 4.12 30.13
CA LEU A 96 18.32 5.44 29.75
C LEU A 96 19.38 5.84 30.78
N PRO A 97 20.59 6.27 30.37
CA PRO A 97 21.32 7.27 31.12
C PRO A 97 21.40 8.55 30.29
N SER A 98 20.95 9.60 30.95
CA SER A 98 21.33 10.99 30.69
C SER A 98 22.82 11.12 30.34
N SER A 99 23.11 11.96 29.34
CA SER A 99 24.39 12.65 29.11
C SER A 99 25.66 11.81 28.95
N SER A 100 26.18 11.76 27.71
CA SER A 100 27.62 11.94 27.47
C SER A 100 27.89 12.07 25.97
N ARG A 101 28.27 13.28 25.57
CA ARG A 101 28.78 13.66 24.26
C ARG A 101 29.89 12.71 23.79
N ARG A 102 29.81 12.19 22.56
CA ARG A 102 31.00 11.71 21.84
C ARG A 102 30.90 11.97 20.34
N ASN A 103 31.58 13.04 19.94
CA ASN A 103 32.31 13.29 18.69
C ASN A 103 31.87 12.53 17.43
N ARG A 104 30.92 13.11 16.70
CA ARG A 104 30.84 12.94 15.24
C ARG A 104 31.50 14.18 14.63
N ARG A 105 32.62 14.02 13.93
CA ARG A 105 33.22 15.08 13.09
C ARG A 105 32.24 15.37 11.96
N THR A 106 31.28 16.24 12.22
CA THR A 106 30.38 16.78 11.22
C THR A 106 31.07 17.98 10.58
N VAL A 107 30.98 18.04 9.25
CA VAL A 107 31.21 19.26 8.48
C VAL A 107 30.52 20.41 9.23
N LYS A 108 31.28 21.46 9.57
CA LYS A 108 30.78 22.61 10.34
C LYS A 108 29.72 23.36 9.53
N LEU A 109 28.49 22.84 9.50
CA LEU A 109 27.32 23.66 9.29
C LEU A 109 27.25 24.56 10.52
N LYS A 110 27.59 25.85 10.33
CA LYS A 110 27.43 26.89 11.35
C LYS A 110 25.94 27.09 11.60
N PHE A 111 25.32 26.19 12.35
CA PHE A 111 24.03 26.49 12.96
C PHE A 111 24.31 27.43 14.13
N PRO A 112 23.69 28.63 14.19
CA PRO A 112 23.91 29.56 15.29
C PRO A 112 23.51 28.89 16.61
N PRO A 113 24.23 29.15 17.71
CA PRO A 113 24.10 28.42 18.98
C PRO A 113 22.87 28.82 19.80
N ASN A 114 21.79 29.27 19.14
CA ASN A 114 20.53 29.61 19.77
C ASN A 114 19.39 28.93 19.01
N SER A 115 18.90 27.82 19.53
CA SER A 115 17.53 27.34 19.24
C SER A 115 16.47 28.21 19.95
N GLY A 116 16.80 29.47 20.25
CA GLY A 116 15.88 30.46 20.78
C GLY A 116 15.06 31.09 19.65
N ARG A 117 13.89 31.63 20.00
CA ARG A 117 13.07 32.40 19.07
C ARG A 117 13.89 33.61 18.59
N ARG A 118 14.02 33.78 17.27
CA ARG A 118 14.65 34.97 16.67
C ARG A 118 13.81 36.20 17.02
N THR A 119 14.45 37.33 17.29
CA THR A 119 13.72 38.59 17.44
C THR A 119 13.14 39.01 16.08
N LEU A 120 12.09 39.82 16.08
CA LEU A 120 11.44 40.29 14.85
C LEU A 120 12.41 41.04 13.93
N GLU A 121 13.34 41.82 14.49
CA GLU A 121 14.40 42.49 13.74
C GLU A 121 15.36 41.51 13.07
N GLN A 122 15.73 40.41 13.74
CA GLN A 122 16.57 39.36 13.16
C GLN A 122 15.87 38.63 12.01
N ILE A 123 14.56 38.42 12.11
CA ILE A 123 13.78 37.80 11.04
C ILE A 123 13.71 38.74 9.83
N ARG A 124 13.46 40.04 10.05
CA ARG A 124 13.48 41.06 8.98
C ARG A 124 14.86 41.19 8.34
N ALA A 125 15.92 41.27 9.13
CA ALA A 125 17.30 41.37 8.65
C ALA A 125 17.77 40.12 7.89
N SER A 126 17.18 38.95 8.16
CA SER A 126 17.50 37.71 7.43
C SER A 126 16.92 37.64 6.02
N GLY A 127 16.09 38.59 5.61
CA GLY A 127 15.42 38.59 4.30
C GLY A 127 14.41 37.46 4.12
N ALA A 128 13.94 36.86 5.22
CA ALA A 128 12.99 35.74 5.18
C ALA A 128 11.60 36.12 4.65
N TYR A 129 11.26 37.42 4.72
CA TYR A 129 10.03 37.98 4.17
C TYR A 129 10.19 38.47 2.73
N ASP A 130 11.43 38.51 2.21
CA ASP A 130 11.67 38.94 0.85
C ASP A 130 11.20 37.83 -0.12
N PRO A 131 10.48 38.18 -1.21
CA PRO A 131 10.07 37.20 -2.20
C PRO A 131 11.29 36.48 -2.78
N THR A 132 11.30 35.15 -2.71
CA THR A 132 12.38 34.39 -3.34
C THR A 132 12.39 34.67 -4.84
N PRO A 133 13.53 34.97 -5.47
CA PRO A 133 13.58 35.19 -6.90
C PRO A 133 13.07 33.94 -7.62
N GLN A 134 12.19 34.15 -8.61
CA GLN A 134 11.72 33.07 -9.46
C GLN A 134 12.94 32.42 -10.11
N ARG A 135 13.22 31.16 -9.75
CA ARG A 135 14.27 30.40 -10.42
C ARG A 135 13.77 30.12 -11.84
N PRO A 136 14.56 30.43 -12.87
CA PRO A 136 14.19 30.03 -14.22
C PRO A 136 14.05 28.51 -14.25
N TYR A 137 12.97 28.02 -14.85
CA TYR A 137 12.76 26.61 -15.10
C TYR A 137 13.92 26.10 -15.97
N VAL A 138 14.71 25.18 -15.44
CA VAL A 138 15.72 24.46 -16.22
C VAL A 138 15.04 23.18 -16.72
N PRO A 139 14.66 23.09 -18.01
CA PRO A 139 14.11 21.85 -18.55
C PRO A 139 15.12 20.74 -18.31
N ALA A 140 14.65 19.58 -17.86
CA ALA A 140 15.49 18.40 -17.73
C ALA A 140 16.16 18.18 -19.09
N ASN A 141 17.50 18.14 -19.12
CA ASN A 141 18.21 17.87 -20.37
C ASN A 141 17.60 16.62 -21.02
N ASN A 142 17.08 16.75 -22.24
CA ASN A 142 16.39 15.67 -22.99
C ASN A 142 17.19 14.35 -23.03
N LYS A 143 18.51 14.42 -22.82
CA LYS A 143 19.41 13.26 -22.67
C LYS A 143 18.99 12.34 -21.50
N LYS A 144 18.62 12.90 -20.34
CA LYS A 144 18.18 12.12 -19.17
C LYS A 144 16.87 11.39 -19.44
N GLU A 145 15.92 12.04 -20.10
CA GLU A 145 14.64 11.41 -20.44
C GLU A 145 14.81 10.28 -21.46
N LYS A 146 15.69 10.47 -22.46
CA LYS A 146 16.05 9.40 -23.41
C LYS A 146 16.69 8.20 -22.71
N GLU A 147 17.57 8.43 -21.74
CA GLU A 147 18.20 7.37 -20.95
C GLU A 147 17.22 6.64 -20.04
N ILE A 148 16.29 7.38 -19.42
CA ILE A 148 15.20 6.79 -18.62
C ILE A 148 14.31 5.91 -19.50
N ALA A 149 13.88 6.41 -20.65
CA ALA A 149 13.05 5.66 -21.59
C ALA A 149 13.77 4.41 -22.13
N ARG A 150 15.06 4.55 -22.46
CA ARG A 150 15.92 3.43 -22.89
C ARG A 150 16.02 2.35 -21.81
N LEU A 151 16.26 2.75 -20.56
CA LEU A 151 16.39 1.84 -19.43
C LEU A 151 15.07 1.14 -19.12
N GLN A 152 13.94 1.87 -19.15
CA GLN A 152 12.61 1.30 -18.98
C GLN A 152 12.35 0.20 -20.01
N TYR A 153 12.61 0.48 -21.29
CA TYR A 153 12.42 -0.48 -22.38
C TYR A 153 13.30 -1.72 -22.22
N HIS A 154 14.54 -1.54 -21.76
CA HIS A 154 15.44 -2.65 -21.44
C HIS A 154 14.94 -3.50 -20.25
N MET A 155 14.39 -2.88 -19.21
CA MET A 155 13.85 -3.61 -18.06
C MET A 155 12.59 -4.40 -18.42
N THR A 156 11.73 -3.86 -19.30
CA THR A 156 10.46 -4.49 -19.68
C THR A 156 10.60 -5.54 -20.78
N TYR A 157 11.44 -5.29 -21.80
CA TYR A 157 11.55 -6.12 -23.00
C TYR A 157 12.94 -6.73 -23.21
N GLY A 158 13.90 -6.47 -22.32
CA GLY A 158 15.28 -6.98 -22.44
C GLY A 158 16.10 -6.39 -23.58
N SER A 159 15.58 -5.38 -24.27
CA SER A 159 16.17 -4.79 -25.48
C SER A 159 16.44 -3.30 -25.27
N SER A 160 17.47 -2.73 -25.92
CA SER A 160 17.91 -1.34 -25.61
C SER A 160 17.39 -0.27 -26.56
N GLN A 161 16.58 -0.61 -27.57
CA GLN A 161 15.95 0.28 -28.53
C GLN A 161 14.57 -0.27 -28.92
N PRO A 162 13.51 0.54 -29.02
CA PRO A 162 12.25 0.12 -29.64
C PRO A 162 12.52 -0.37 -31.07
N PRO A 163 11.78 -1.37 -31.60
CA PRO A 163 11.93 -1.78 -33.00
C PRO A 163 11.73 -0.56 -33.91
N GLU A 164 12.71 -0.28 -34.77
CA GLU A 164 12.60 0.78 -35.77
C GLU A 164 11.37 0.51 -36.64
N GLY A 165 10.43 1.47 -36.64
CA GLY A 165 9.13 1.33 -37.29
C GLY A 165 7.91 1.53 -36.37
N SER A 166 8.09 1.56 -35.05
CA SER A 166 6.97 1.82 -34.11
C SER A 166 6.62 3.31 -33.99
N LEU A 167 6.35 3.99 -35.10
CA LEU A 167 5.78 5.35 -35.08
C LEU A 167 4.26 5.42 -35.25
N LEU A 168 3.56 4.30 -35.38
CA LEU A 168 2.11 4.33 -35.63
C LEU A 168 1.37 3.24 -34.85
N SER A 169 0.59 3.67 -33.84
CA SER A 169 -0.68 3.06 -33.37
C SER A 169 -1.04 3.32 -31.90
N LYS A 170 -0.39 4.24 -31.18
CA LYS A 170 -0.85 4.61 -29.81
C LYS A 170 -2.26 5.20 -29.77
N SER A 171 -2.76 5.77 -30.88
CA SER A 171 -4.13 6.29 -31.00
C SER A 171 -5.18 5.18 -31.09
N LYS A 172 -4.99 4.18 -31.97
CA LYS A 172 -5.96 3.08 -32.15
C LYS A 172 -6.12 2.20 -30.90
N ALA A 173 -5.05 1.95 -30.16
CA ALA A 173 -5.14 1.19 -28.91
C ALA A 173 -5.87 1.96 -27.81
N LYS A 174 -5.76 3.30 -27.79
CA LYS A 174 -6.43 4.15 -26.80
C LYS A 174 -7.93 4.33 -27.09
N GLU A 175 -8.30 4.46 -28.36
CA GLU A 175 -9.71 4.53 -28.78
C GLU A 175 -10.46 3.22 -28.51
N LYS A 176 -9.86 2.06 -28.84
CA LYS A 176 -10.45 0.76 -28.51
C LYS A 176 -10.68 0.58 -27.00
N ASN A 177 -9.68 0.95 -26.19
CA ASN A 177 -9.80 0.84 -24.74
C ASN A 177 -10.90 1.76 -24.18
N LEU A 178 -11.07 2.96 -24.73
CA LEU A 178 -12.16 3.88 -24.35
C LEU A 178 -13.55 3.36 -24.74
N GLU A 179 -13.68 2.64 -25.85
CA GLU A 179 -14.95 2.04 -26.29
C GLU A 179 -15.29 0.78 -25.48
N GLU A 180 -14.29 -0.04 -25.18
CA GLU A 180 -14.41 -1.21 -24.29
C GLU A 180 -14.82 -0.79 -22.87
N GLU A 181 -14.19 0.24 -22.30
CA GLU A 181 -14.54 0.80 -20.98
C GLU A 181 -15.97 1.34 -20.94
N LYS A 182 -16.44 2.02 -22.00
CA LYS A 182 -17.82 2.47 -22.12
C LYS A 182 -18.79 1.29 -22.18
N SER A 183 -18.51 0.29 -23.01
CA SER A 183 -19.36 -0.90 -23.11
C SER A 183 -19.50 -1.66 -21.79
N ALA A 184 -18.41 -1.77 -21.02
CA ALA A 184 -18.43 -2.39 -19.69
C ALA A 184 -19.26 -1.56 -18.70
N ARG A 185 -19.15 -0.23 -18.75
CA ARG A 185 -19.95 0.66 -17.90
C ARG A 185 -21.44 0.60 -18.24
N LEU A 186 -21.80 0.46 -19.52
CA LEU A 186 -23.20 0.26 -19.93
C LEU A 186 -23.78 -0.99 -19.28
N ALA A 187 -23.07 -2.12 -19.38
CA ALA A 187 -23.54 -3.39 -18.82
C ALA A 187 -23.78 -3.27 -17.30
N GLU A 188 -22.83 -2.69 -16.58
CA GLU A 188 -22.96 -2.46 -15.13
C GLU A 188 -24.16 -1.56 -14.79
N LEU A 189 -24.40 -0.48 -15.54
CA LEU A 189 -25.55 0.41 -15.31
C LEU A 189 -26.89 -0.29 -15.57
N VAL A 190 -26.96 -1.15 -16.58
CA VAL A 190 -28.15 -1.94 -16.88
C VAL A 190 -28.43 -2.94 -15.76
N ASP A 191 -27.38 -3.62 -15.26
CA ASP A 191 -27.49 -4.56 -14.15
C ASP A 191 -27.94 -3.86 -12.87
N GLU A 192 -27.32 -2.71 -12.53
CA GLU A 192 -27.71 -1.93 -11.35
C GLU A 192 -29.17 -1.46 -11.41
N ILE A 193 -29.64 -1.01 -12.58
CA ILE A 193 -31.06 -0.64 -12.78
C ILE A 193 -31.96 -1.86 -12.56
N GLY A 194 -31.58 -3.02 -13.10
CA GLY A 194 -32.27 -4.30 -12.89
C GLY A 194 -32.40 -4.66 -11.42
N ASP A 195 -31.27 -4.64 -10.69
CA ASP A 195 -31.21 -4.93 -9.25
C ASP A 195 -32.14 -4.01 -8.44
N ARG A 196 -32.21 -2.72 -8.79
CA ARG A 196 -33.12 -1.77 -8.11
C ARG A 196 -34.58 -2.08 -8.35
N ILE A 197 -34.94 -2.50 -9.55
CA ILE A 197 -36.31 -2.92 -9.87
C ILE A 197 -36.66 -4.22 -9.14
N GLU A 198 -35.76 -5.21 -9.14
CA GLU A 198 -35.95 -6.48 -8.42
C GLU A 198 -36.07 -6.26 -6.91
N PHE A 199 -35.25 -5.37 -6.35
CA PHE A 199 -35.34 -4.99 -4.95
C PHE A 199 -36.71 -4.38 -4.61
N LEU A 200 -37.24 -3.47 -5.43
CA LEU A 200 -38.58 -2.93 -5.22
C LEU A 200 -39.65 -4.01 -5.32
N SER A 201 -39.54 -4.93 -6.27
CA SER A 201 -40.44 -6.09 -6.39
C SER A 201 -40.43 -6.94 -5.11
N SER A 202 -39.24 -7.24 -4.58
CA SER A 202 -39.06 -7.99 -3.34
C SER A 202 -39.65 -7.26 -2.13
N MET A 203 -39.44 -5.95 -2.03
CA MET A 203 -40.00 -5.14 -0.94
C MET A 203 -41.52 -4.98 -1.05
N ASN A 204 -42.07 -4.97 -2.27
CA ASN A 204 -43.51 -4.95 -2.50
C ASN A 204 -44.17 -6.26 -2.04
N GLN A 205 -43.54 -7.41 -2.31
CA GLN A 205 -44.02 -8.71 -1.80
C GLN A 205 -44.07 -8.76 -0.27
N ILE A 206 -43.11 -8.12 0.41
CA ILE A 206 -43.06 -8.02 1.88
C ILE A 206 -44.01 -6.91 2.40
N GLY A 207 -44.58 -6.07 1.53
CA GLY A 207 -45.46 -4.95 1.88
C GLY A 207 -44.74 -3.71 2.41
N ARG A 208 -43.41 -3.62 2.25
CA ARG A 208 -42.57 -2.50 2.70
C ARG A 208 -42.15 -1.54 1.58
N ASP A 209 -42.71 -1.67 0.38
CA ASP A 209 -42.43 -0.83 -0.80
C ASP A 209 -42.43 0.67 -0.47
N LYS A 210 -43.47 1.16 0.23
CA LYS A 210 -43.65 2.59 0.51
C LYS A 210 -42.47 3.27 1.21
N VAL A 211 -41.69 2.52 1.99
CA VAL A 211 -40.52 3.05 2.72
C VAL A 211 -39.34 3.28 1.77
N TYR A 212 -39.17 2.39 0.79
CA TYR A 212 -37.99 2.38 -0.08
C TYR A 212 -38.26 3.02 -1.45
N ARG A 213 -39.53 3.09 -1.87
CA ARG A 213 -39.94 3.53 -3.20
C ARG A 213 -39.31 4.86 -3.61
N SER A 214 -39.41 5.90 -2.80
CA SER A 214 -38.84 7.22 -3.13
C SER A 214 -37.32 7.19 -3.31
N MET A 215 -36.61 6.47 -2.44
CA MET A 215 -35.15 6.31 -2.50
C MET A 215 -34.73 5.54 -3.75
N ILE A 216 -35.39 4.42 -4.04
CA ILE A 216 -35.04 3.61 -5.21
C ILE A 216 -35.43 4.29 -6.52
N GLU A 217 -36.58 4.97 -6.57
CA GLU A 217 -36.98 5.79 -7.72
C GLU A 217 -35.93 6.89 -8.00
N PHE A 218 -35.34 7.49 -6.96
CA PHE A 218 -34.22 8.43 -7.12
C PHE A 218 -32.96 7.74 -7.67
N GLN A 219 -32.58 6.58 -7.14
CA GLN A 219 -31.43 5.81 -7.63
C GLN A 219 -31.60 5.41 -9.11
N ILE A 220 -32.79 4.96 -9.51
CA ILE A 220 -33.10 4.64 -10.90
C ILE A 220 -32.93 5.87 -11.79
N ARG A 221 -33.40 7.05 -11.36
CA ARG A 221 -33.20 8.31 -12.10
C ARG A 221 -31.72 8.67 -12.24
N GLU A 222 -30.96 8.57 -11.15
CA GLU A 222 -29.52 8.85 -11.16
C GLU A 222 -28.78 7.97 -12.16
N LYS A 223 -29.08 6.66 -12.17
CA LYS A 223 -28.50 5.71 -13.13
C LYS A 223 -28.92 5.97 -14.56
N LEU A 224 -30.18 6.35 -14.80
CA LEU A 224 -30.64 6.76 -16.13
C LEU A 224 -29.95 8.04 -16.63
N THR A 225 -29.72 9.03 -15.77
CA THR A 225 -28.96 10.24 -16.14
C THR A 225 -27.49 9.91 -16.43
N GLU A 226 -26.89 9.00 -15.67
CA GLU A 226 -25.54 8.52 -15.94
C GLU A 226 -25.47 7.78 -17.28
N LEU A 227 -26.45 6.94 -17.56
CA LEU A 227 -26.60 6.23 -18.83
C LEU A 227 -26.79 7.22 -19.99
N GLU A 228 -27.60 8.27 -19.84
CA GLU A 228 -27.78 9.32 -20.87
C GLU A 228 -26.45 10.00 -21.21
N LYS A 229 -25.63 10.29 -20.20
CA LYS A 229 -24.34 10.97 -20.36
C LYS A 229 -23.29 10.11 -21.05
N ASN A 230 -23.25 8.81 -20.74
CA ASN A 230 -22.25 7.89 -21.27
C ASN A 230 -22.70 7.22 -22.59
N HIS A 231 -23.99 6.95 -22.73
CA HIS A 231 -24.65 6.11 -23.75
C HIS A 231 -26.00 6.68 -24.22
N PRO A 232 -25.99 7.84 -24.91
CA PRO A 232 -27.22 8.52 -25.31
C PRO A 232 -28.03 7.77 -26.38
N LYS A 233 -27.44 6.81 -27.10
CA LYS A 233 -28.13 6.07 -28.16
C LYS A 233 -28.90 4.87 -27.60
N GLU A 234 -28.41 4.31 -26.50
CA GLU A 234 -28.88 3.08 -25.90
C GLU A 234 -29.97 3.34 -24.84
N ILE A 235 -30.11 4.58 -24.37
CA ILE A 235 -31.08 4.95 -23.32
C ILE A 235 -32.53 4.57 -23.68
N SER A 236 -32.97 4.80 -24.93
CA SER A 236 -34.32 4.43 -25.36
C SER A 236 -34.56 2.93 -25.23
N GLN A 237 -33.58 2.11 -25.61
CA GLN A 237 -33.69 0.65 -25.56
C GLN A 237 -33.80 0.16 -24.10
N VAL A 238 -32.99 0.73 -23.20
CA VAL A 238 -33.02 0.39 -21.77
C VAL A 238 -34.33 0.84 -21.12
N VAL A 239 -34.79 2.05 -21.44
CA VAL A 239 -36.07 2.58 -20.94
C VAL A 239 -37.24 1.71 -21.40
N ASP A 240 -37.26 1.26 -22.65
CA ASP A 240 -38.31 0.40 -23.19
C ASP A 240 -38.24 -1.01 -22.60
N HIS A 241 -37.04 -1.59 -22.42
CA HIS A 241 -36.85 -2.91 -21.82
C HIS A 241 -37.41 -3.00 -20.39
N PHE A 242 -37.17 -1.96 -19.57
CA PHE A 242 -37.59 -1.93 -18.17
C PHE A 242 -38.90 -1.17 -17.92
N GLY A 243 -39.54 -0.62 -18.95
CA GLY A 243 -40.78 0.16 -18.81
C GLY A 243 -40.61 1.44 -17.99
N LEU A 244 -39.48 2.12 -18.11
CA LEU A 244 -39.07 3.25 -17.26
C LEU A 244 -39.52 4.62 -17.79
N GLN A 245 -40.51 4.67 -18.70
CA GLN A 245 -40.94 5.93 -19.35
C GLN A 245 -41.38 7.01 -18.34
N LYS A 246 -41.95 6.61 -17.19
CA LYS A 246 -42.33 7.51 -16.10
C LYS A 246 -41.17 8.29 -15.47
N PHE A 247 -39.92 7.87 -15.70
CA PHE A 247 -38.72 8.53 -15.17
C PHE A 247 -38.07 9.49 -16.18
N MET A 248 -38.48 9.43 -17.44
CA MET A 248 -37.93 10.27 -18.53
C MET A 248 -38.72 11.56 -18.76
N THR A 249 -39.90 11.70 -18.16
CA THR A 249 -40.64 12.96 -18.17
C THR A 249 -39.83 14.00 -17.40
N LYS A 250 -39.19 14.92 -18.12
CA LYS A 250 -38.59 16.11 -17.53
C LYS A 250 -39.67 16.78 -16.71
N ILE A 251 -39.46 16.85 -15.39
CA ILE A 251 -40.35 17.54 -14.48
C ILE A 251 -40.37 18.99 -14.97
N GLU A 252 -41.45 19.41 -15.63
CA GLU A 252 -41.77 20.81 -15.82
C GLU A 252 -42.01 21.36 -14.41
N LEU A 253 -41.00 22.03 -13.87
CA LEU A 253 -41.14 22.82 -12.65
C LEU A 253 -42.08 24.00 -12.98
N PRO A 254 -43.13 24.24 -12.18
CA PRO A 254 -43.94 25.45 -12.29
C PRO A 254 -43.13 26.71 -11.95
#